data_AF-A0A1F9APN2-F1
#
_entry.id   AF-A0A1F9APN2-F1
#
_cell.length_a   1.000
_cell.length_b   1.000
_cell.length_c   1.000
_cell.angle_alpha   90.00
_cell.angle_beta   90.00
_cell.angle_gamma   90.00
#
_symmetry.space_group_name_H-M   'P 1'
#
loop_
_entity.id
_entity.type
_entity.pdbx_description
1 polymer ?
#
loop_
_entity_poly.entity_id
_entity_poly.type
_entity_poly.pdbx_seq_one_letter_code
_entity_poly.pdbx_strand_id
1 'polypeptide(L)'
;MKKKVMTIGLGMLFGLAATALAQTEAAKKLLKHSSISYRLEIATEGEPAMAFDYQEQGGKSRLKVEGEEAGKKKTTAEMLQTGDASYLLNSEEKIAIKFSKESGMAGMMFPFMWMVVEPDWLSYQAAHQQGYSIKDKGSETVRGQSCKVKEISNLQTKDKVLIYISGDSMIRRWVILPGQSQQKKATMDLINLEFDKKIAESTFQVPAGFQVQDMSNMPMGPGMGMPPAQKQP
;
A
#
# COMPACT_ATOMS: atom_id res chain seq x y z
N MET A 1 -19.14 25.54 -20.08
CA MET A 1 -17.79 25.05 -19.72
C MET A 1 -17.91 23.64 -19.15
N LYS A 2 -17.43 22.62 -19.87
CA LYS A 2 -17.48 21.22 -19.42
C LYS A 2 -16.26 20.94 -18.53
N LYS A 3 -16.46 20.65 -17.24
CA LYS A 3 -15.41 20.15 -16.36
C LYS A 3 -15.02 18.75 -16.85
N LYS A 4 -13.82 18.61 -17.42
CA LYS A 4 -13.19 17.31 -17.64
C LYS A 4 -12.86 16.76 -16.26
N VAL A 5 -13.63 15.77 -15.80
CA VAL A 5 -13.23 14.95 -14.66
C VAL A 5 -12.02 14.15 -15.13
N MET A 6 -10.86 14.49 -14.59
CA MET A 6 -9.61 13.79 -14.87
C MET A 6 -9.69 12.48 -14.12
N THR A 7 -10.09 11.40 -14.80
CA THR A 7 -9.97 10.05 -14.28
C THR A 7 -8.49 9.82 -14.02
N ILE A 8 -8.07 9.91 -12.75
CA ILE A 8 -6.73 9.54 -12.32
C ILE A 8 -6.60 8.06 -12.66
N GLY A 9 -5.83 7.79 -13.71
CA GLY A 9 -5.51 6.45 -14.17
C GLY A 9 -4.68 5.76 -13.11
N LEU A 10 -5.35 5.16 -12.12
CA LEU A 10 -4.80 4.25 -11.12
C LEU A 10 -4.31 2.94 -11.76
N GLY A 11 -3.95 2.94 -13.05
CA GLY A 11 -3.78 1.79 -13.93
C GLY A 11 -2.34 1.34 -14.16
N MET A 12 -1.33 2.04 -13.62
CA MET A 12 0.09 1.81 -13.96
C MET A 12 1.01 1.43 -12.78
N LEU A 13 0.46 1.08 -11.61
CA LEU A 13 1.20 0.49 -10.49
C LEU A 13 1.03 -1.04 -10.37
N PHE A 14 0.36 -1.67 -11.34
CA PHE A 14 -0.03 -3.09 -11.29
C PHE A 14 1.05 -4.10 -11.74
N GLY A 15 2.22 -3.64 -12.17
CA GLY A 15 3.29 -4.52 -12.70
C GLY A 15 4.06 -5.32 -11.66
N LEU A 16 4.00 -4.94 -10.37
CA LEU A 16 4.71 -5.63 -9.27
C LEU A 16 3.80 -6.51 -8.40
N ALA A 17 2.53 -6.66 -8.78
CA ALA A 17 1.53 -7.47 -8.05
C ALA A 17 1.86 -8.98 -8.00
N ALA A 18 2.87 -9.47 -8.73
CA ALA A 18 3.22 -10.89 -8.77
C ALA A 18 3.95 -11.42 -7.51
N THR A 19 4.29 -10.57 -6.54
CA THR A 19 4.83 -11.02 -5.23
C THR A 19 3.89 -10.80 -4.04
N ALA A 20 2.69 -10.26 -4.26
CA ALA A 20 1.72 -10.00 -3.19
C ALA A 20 1.15 -11.28 -2.53
N LEU A 21 1.25 -12.44 -3.20
CA LEU A 21 0.79 -13.72 -2.65
C LEU A 21 1.77 -14.36 -1.64
N ALA A 22 3.05 -13.94 -1.61
CA ALA A 22 4.00 -14.35 -0.57
C ALA A 22 3.94 -13.44 0.68
N GLN A 23 3.23 -12.31 0.59
CA GLN A 23 3.16 -11.31 1.67
C GLN A 23 2.19 -11.69 2.80
N THR A 24 1.31 -12.67 2.64
CA THR A 24 0.35 -13.05 3.71
C THR A 24 1.00 -13.85 4.85
N GLU A 25 2.00 -14.68 4.55
CA GLU A 25 2.80 -15.39 5.57
C GLU A 25 3.93 -14.52 6.15
N ALA A 26 4.53 -13.65 5.33
CA ALA A 26 5.53 -12.68 5.80
C ALA A 26 4.88 -11.57 6.67
N ALA A 27 3.67 -11.10 6.34
CA ALA A 27 2.90 -10.20 7.19
C ALA A 27 2.49 -10.87 8.51
N LYS A 28 2.23 -12.18 8.52
CA LYS A 28 2.10 -12.94 9.78
C LYS A 28 3.42 -13.00 10.57
N LYS A 29 4.59 -12.76 9.99
CA LYS A 29 5.86 -12.74 10.73
C LYS A 29 6.18 -11.41 11.40
N LEU A 30 5.41 -10.35 11.10
CA LEU A 30 5.37 -9.11 11.88
C LEU A 30 4.77 -9.29 13.29
N LEU A 31 4.25 -10.50 13.62
CA LEU A 31 3.68 -10.92 14.91
C LEU A 31 4.61 -10.76 16.15
N LYS A 32 5.80 -10.14 16.01
CA LYS A 32 6.59 -9.74 17.18
C LYS A 32 6.00 -8.52 17.89
N HIS A 33 5.31 -7.65 17.16
CA HIS A 33 4.76 -6.40 17.69
C HIS A 33 3.24 -6.48 17.84
N SER A 34 2.74 -5.95 18.94
CA SER A 34 1.32 -5.84 19.27
C SER A 34 0.59 -4.78 18.45
N SER A 35 1.33 -3.80 17.93
CA SER A 35 0.87 -2.78 17.00
C SER A 35 2.00 -2.26 16.12
N ILE A 36 1.62 -1.69 14.98
CA ILE A 36 2.52 -0.98 14.06
C ILE A 36 1.81 0.26 13.52
N SER A 37 2.53 1.37 13.41
CA SER A 37 2.10 2.55 12.66
C SER A 37 3.24 3.10 11.83
N TYR A 38 2.98 3.46 10.59
CA TYR A 38 3.97 4.13 9.76
C TYR A 38 3.35 5.09 8.76
N ARG A 39 4.20 5.99 8.25
CA ARG A 39 3.91 6.82 7.08
C ARG A 39 4.92 6.55 5.98
N LEU A 40 4.44 6.22 4.78
CA LEU A 40 5.23 6.15 3.56
C LEU A 40 4.96 7.35 2.67
N GLU A 41 5.97 7.81 1.95
CA GLU A 41 5.81 8.73 0.83
C GLU A 41 6.37 8.07 -0.43
N ILE A 42 5.56 8.03 -1.50
CA ILE A 42 5.90 7.43 -2.77
C ILE A 42 5.97 8.54 -3.83
N ALA A 43 7.09 8.59 -4.53
CA ALA A 43 7.30 9.47 -5.67
C ALA A 43 7.67 8.64 -6.89
N THR A 44 6.84 8.71 -7.94
CA THR A 44 7.08 8.08 -9.24
C THR A 44 7.41 9.16 -10.26
N GLU A 45 8.37 8.89 -11.14
CA GLU A 45 8.81 9.87 -12.14
C GLU A 45 7.65 10.34 -13.05
N GLY A 46 7.44 11.65 -13.09
CA GLY A 46 6.38 12.29 -13.88
C GLY A 46 4.97 12.11 -13.29
N GLU A 47 4.84 11.66 -12.05
CA GLU A 47 3.56 11.52 -11.36
C GLU A 47 3.57 12.31 -10.04
N PRO A 48 2.41 12.83 -9.58
CA PRO A 48 2.30 13.44 -8.26
C PRO A 48 2.68 12.46 -7.17
N ALA A 49 3.34 12.95 -6.11
CA ALA A 49 3.67 12.13 -4.97
C ALA A 49 2.39 11.69 -4.22
N MET A 50 2.47 10.50 -3.62
CA MET A 50 1.43 9.95 -2.75
C MET A 50 1.99 9.69 -1.36
N ALA A 51 1.15 9.72 -0.35
CA ALA A 51 1.50 9.32 1.00
C ALA A 51 0.52 8.27 1.54
N PHE A 52 1.02 7.40 2.39
CA PHE A 52 0.27 6.29 2.97
C PHE A 52 0.48 6.30 4.46
N ASP A 53 -0.61 6.47 5.22
CA ASP A 53 -0.59 6.31 6.67
C ASP A 53 -1.24 4.97 7.01
N TYR A 54 -0.46 4.07 7.60
CA TYR A 54 -0.90 2.75 8.02
C TYR A 54 -0.85 2.61 9.54
N GLN A 55 -1.87 1.95 10.08
CA GLN A 55 -2.00 1.63 11.50
C GLN A 55 -2.61 0.25 11.65
N GLU A 56 -2.04 -0.58 12.53
CA GLU A 56 -2.56 -1.91 12.86
C GLU A 56 -2.41 -2.21 14.36
N GLN A 57 -3.45 -2.81 14.95
CA GLN A 57 -3.44 -3.30 16.33
C GLN A 57 -4.51 -4.38 16.50
N GLY A 58 -4.15 -5.52 17.10
CA GLY A 58 -5.12 -6.56 17.48
C GLY A 58 -5.96 -7.10 16.31
N GLY A 59 -5.35 -7.28 15.14
CA GLY A 59 -6.02 -7.76 13.92
C GLY A 59 -6.97 -6.75 13.26
N LYS A 60 -6.94 -5.49 13.70
CA LYS A 60 -7.62 -4.36 13.05
C LYS A 60 -6.58 -3.49 12.38
N SER A 61 -6.91 -2.90 11.24
CA SER A 61 -6.00 -2.00 10.53
C SER A 61 -6.75 -0.83 9.90
N ARG A 62 -6.03 0.26 9.65
CA ARG A 62 -6.50 1.42 8.89
C ARG A 62 -5.39 1.85 7.95
N LEU A 63 -5.77 2.09 6.69
CA LEU A 63 -4.90 2.65 5.68
C LEU A 63 -5.54 3.91 5.12
N LYS A 64 -4.79 5.01 5.15
CA LYS A 64 -5.17 6.26 4.52
C LYS A 64 -4.20 6.57 3.39
N VAL A 65 -4.74 6.89 2.22
CA VAL A 65 -3.97 7.30 1.04
C VAL A 65 -4.21 8.77 0.78
N GLU A 66 -3.14 9.54 0.70
CA GLU A 66 -3.16 10.95 0.35
C GLU A 66 -2.45 11.13 -1.00
N GLY A 67 -3.12 11.76 -1.95
CA GLY A 67 -2.54 12.19 -3.21
C GLY A 67 -2.54 13.71 -3.33
N GLU A 68 -1.78 14.24 -4.28
CA GLU A 68 -1.86 15.66 -4.65
C GLU A 68 -2.80 15.85 -5.84
N GLU A 69 -3.83 16.69 -5.66
CA GLU A 69 -4.75 17.11 -6.72
C GLU A 69 -4.72 18.63 -6.80
N ALA A 70 -4.31 19.17 -7.95
CA ALA A 70 -4.19 20.61 -8.19
C ALA A 70 -3.36 21.38 -7.12
N GLY A 71 -2.23 20.81 -6.68
CA GLY A 71 -1.35 21.43 -5.69
C GLY A 71 -1.82 21.31 -4.24
N LYS A 72 -2.91 20.57 -3.98
CA LYS A 72 -3.43 20.33 -2.63
C LYS A 72 -3.40 18.85 -2.30
N LYS A 73 -2.96 18.52 -1.08
CA LYS A 73 -3.07 17.16 -0.53
C LYS A 73 -4.53 16.83 -0.28
N LYS A 74 -5.00 15.70 -0.79
CA LYS A 74 -6.36 15.19 -0.62
C LYS A 74 -6.32 13.70 -0.31
N THR A 75 -7.16 13.25 0.61
CA THR A 75 -7.36 11.81 0.85
C THR A 75 -8.08 11.21 -0.34
N THR A 76 -7.41 10.33 -1.06
CA THR A 76 -7.92 9.71 -2.28
C THR A 76 -8.56 8.36 -2.01
N ALA A 77 -8.10 7.67 -0.97
CA ALA A 77 -8.71 6.43 -0.50
C ALA A 77 -8.48 6.28 1.00
N GLU A 78 -9.43 5.68 1.69
CA GLU A 78 -9.29 5.33 3.09
C GLU A 78 -9.99 4.00 3.35
N MET A 79 -9.28 3.09 3.98
CA MET A 79 -9.74 1.73 4.25
C MET A 79 -9.61 1.41 5.73
N LEU A 80 -10.57 0.67 6.22
CA LEU A 80 -10.62 0.22 7.60
C LEU A 80 -10.91 -1.28 7.61
N GLN A 81 -10.05 -2.06 8.25
CA GLN A 81 -10.30 -3.45 8.56
C GLN A 81 -10.59 -3.59 10.05
N THR A 82 -11.75 -4.16 10.34
CA THR A 82 -12.20 -4.47 11.68
C THR A 82 -12.15 -5.98 11.91
N GLY A 83 -12.40 -6.41 13.15
CA GLY A 83 -12.42 -7.84 13.50
C GLY A 83 -13.46 -8.64 12.69
N ASP A 84 -14.49 -7.98 12.19
CA ASP A 84 -15.70 -8.55 11.58
C ASP A 84 -15.90 -8.14 10.11
N ALA A 85 -15.44 -6.96 9.67
CA ALA A 85 -15.66 -6.48 8.31
C ALA A 85 -14.52 -5.59 7.78
N SER A 86 -14.55 -5.34 6.47
CA SER A 86 -13.72 -4.32 5.83
C SER A 86 -14.58 -3.18 5.33
N TYR A 87 -14.07 -1.95 5.39
CA TYR A 87 -14.78 -0.75 4.98
C TYR A 87 -13.92 0.08 4.02
N LEU A 88 -14.54 0.62 2.98
CA LEU A 88 -14.00 1.71 2.18
C LEU A 88 -14.70 3.01 2.59
N LEU A 89 -13.92 4.01 2.97
CA LEU A 89 -14.44 5.29 3.44
C LEU A 89 -14.29 6.34 2.34
N ASN A 90 -15.41 6.96 1.97
CA ASN A 90 -15.43 8.21 1.22
C ASN A 90 -15.70 9.36 2.20
N SER A 91 -14.63 10.05 2.59
CA SER A 91 -14.70 11.14 3.56
C SER A 91 -15.39 12.40 3.05
N GLU A 92 -15.43 12.62 1.73
CA GLU A 92 -16.14 13.77 1.14
C GLU A 92 -17.65 13.58 1.20
N GLU A 93 -18.13 12.39 0.85
CA GLU A 93 -19.55 12.04 0.85
C GLU A 93 -20.05 11.55 2.22
N LYS A 94 -19.12 11.30 3.16
CA LYS A 94 -19.39 10.64 4.44
C LYS A 94 -20.11 9.30 4.26
N ILE A 95 -19.58 8.48 3.37
CA ILE A 95 -20.11 7.14 3.09
C ILE A 95 -19.06 6.10 3.47
N ALA A 96 -19.49 5.05 4.16
CA ALA A 96 -18.69 3.87 4.48
C ALA A 96 -19.30 2.66 3.78
N ILE A 97 -18.60 2.09 2.80
CA ILE A 97 -19.05 0.89 2.11
C ILE A 97 -18.47 -0.32 2.85
N LYS A 98 -19.34 -1.17 3.40
CA LYS A 98 -18.98 -2.35 4.19
C LYS A 98 -18.96 -3.60 3.31
N PHE A 99 -17.92 -4.40 3.47
CA PHE A 99 -17.69 -5.67 2.77
C PHE A 99 -17.45 -6.79 3.78
N SER A 100 -17.86 -8.01 3.44
CA SER A 100 -17.47 -9.20 4.19
C SER A 100 -16.00 -9.53 3.92
N LYS A 101 -15.31 -10.06 4.94
CA LYS A 101 -13.91 -10.51 4.80
C LYS A 101 -13.73 -11.59 3.73
N GLU A 102 -14.78 -12.37 3.50
CA GLU A 102 -14.82 -13.48 2.54
C GLU A 102 -15.21 -13.04 1.13
N SER A 103 -15.71 -11.82 0.95
CA SER A 103 -16.00 -11.31 -0.38
C SER A 103 -14.72 -11.13 -1.18
N GLY A 104 -14.70 -11.58 -2.43
CA GLY A 104 -13.59 -11.30 -3.36
C GLY A 104 -13.31 -9.80 -3.55
N MET A 105 -14.26 -8.94 -3.16
CA MET A 105 -14.10 -7.48 -3.08
C MET A 105 -13.07 -7.05 -2.04
N ALA A 106 -12.96 -7.75 -0.89
CA ALA A 106 -11.91 -7.49 0.07
C ALA A 106 -10.55 -7.60 -0.62
N GLY A 107 -10.31 -8.70 -1.36
CA GLY A 107 -9.12 -8.90 -2.19
C GLY A 107 -8.95 -7.89 -3.35
N MET A 108 -10.02 -7.28 -3.86
CA MET A 108 -9.93 -6.20 -4.87
C MET A 108 -9.66 -4.82 -4.26
N MET A 109 -9.83 -4.65 -2.94
CA MET A 109 -9.29 -3.52 -2.18
C MET A 109 -7.84 -3.76 -1.71
N PHE A 110 -7.26 -4.92 -2.03
CA PHE A 110 -5.85 -5.25 -1.76
C PHE A 110 -4.82 -4.67 -2.76
N PRO A 111 -5.09 -3.89 -3.83
CA PRO A 111 -4.00 -3.27 -4.60
C PRO A 111 -3.31 -2.16 -3.83
N PHE A 112 -3.50 -2.09 -2.51
CA PHE A 112 -2.79 -1.26 -1.57
C PHE A 112 -2.12 -2.08 -0.45
N MET A 113 -2.42 -3.38 -0.33
CA MET A 113 -1.77 -4.23 0.67
C MET A 113 -0.31 -4.51 0.35
N TRP A 114 0.13 -4.40 -0.92
CA TRP A 114 1.56 -4.41 -1.24
C TRP A 114 2.31 -3.21 -0.65
N MET A 115 1.60 -2.17 -0.21
CA MET A 115 2.16 -1.02 0.51
C MET A 115 2.18 -1.24 2.02
N VAL A 116 1.66 -2.38 2.51
CA VAL A 116 2.06 -2.95 3.79
C VAL A 116 3.50 -3.43 3.63
N VAL A 117 4.42 -2.53 3.99
CA VAL A 117 5.84 -2.81 3.90
C VAL A 117 6.27 -3.62 5.11
N GLU A 118 7.17 -4.57 4.88
CA GLU A 118 7.98 -5.18 5.92
C GLU A 118 9.23 -4.29 6.08
N PRO A 119 9.29 -3.41 7.09
CA PRO A 119 10.44 -2.54 7.26
C PRO A 119 11.63 -3.31 7.86
N ASP A 120 11.46 -4.48 8.47
CA ASP A 120 12.58 -5.24 9.01
C ASP A 120 13.40 -5.89 7.89
N TRP A 121 14.68 -5.54 7.80
CA TRP A 121 15.56 -6.04 6.75
C TRP A 121 15.73 -7.56 6.81
N LEU A 122 15.79 -8.17 7.99
CA LEU A 122 16.06 -9.60 8.11
C LEU A 122 14.85 -10.41 7.63
N SER A 123 13.64 -9.99 8.01
CA SER A 123 12.37 -10.52 7.50
C SER A 123 12.25 -10.32 5.99
N TYR A 124 12.53 -9.10 5.51
CA TYR A 124 12.51 -8.78 4.08
C TYR A 124 13.48 -9.68 3.30
N GLN A 125 14.72 -9.78 3.77
CA GLN A 125 15.74 -10.61 3.14
C GLN A 125 15.33 -12.08 3.09
N ALA A 126 14.82 -12.62 4.20
CA ALA A 126 14.36 -14.01 4.30
C ALA A 126 13.26 -14.32 3.27
N ALA A 127 12.31 -13.40 3.07
CA ALA A 127 11.23 -13.54 2.09
C ALA A 127 11.72 -13.52 0.63
N HIS A 128 12.89 -12.92 0.36
CA HIS A 128 13.43 -12.73 -0.99
C HIS A 128 14.71 -13.55 -1.25
N GLN A 129 15.03 -14.56 -0.42
CA GLN A 129 16.24 -15.37 -0.64
C GLN A 129 16.18 -16.22 -1.92
N GLN A 130 14.98 -16.63 -2.34
CA GLN A 130 14.79 -17.46 -3.54
C GLN A 130 14.43 -16.58 -4.74
N GLY A 131 15.20 -16.69 -5.83
CA GLY A 131 14.92 -15.97 -7.07
C GLY A 131 15.46 -14.55 -7.16
N TYR A 132 16.20 -14.08 -6.14
CA TYR A 132 16.84 -12.76 -6.15
C TYR A 132 18.34 -12.87 -5.84
N SER A 133 19.10 -11.89 -6.34
CA SER A 133 20.49 -11.64 -5.91
C SER A 133 20.55 -10.34 -5.11
N ILE A 134 21.42 -10.31 -4.10
CA ILE A 134 21.63 -9.15 -3.24
C ILE A 134 23.09 -8.72 -3.36
N LYS A 135 23.34 -7.44 -3.64
CA LYS A 135 24.67 -6.84 -3.76
C LYS A 135 24.83 -5.62 -2.87
N ASP A 136 26.02 -5.46 -2.32
CA ASP A 136 26.36 -4.29 -1.51
C ASP A 136 26.74 -3.13 -2.42
N LYS A 137 26.16 -1.95 -2.18
CA LYS A 137 26.40 -0.74 -2.99
C LYS A 137 27.10 0.38 -2.24
N GLY A 138 27.27 0.25 -0.92
CA GLY A 138 27.93 1.25 -0.09
C GLY A 138 27.00 1.76 1.01
N SER A 139 27.10 3.05 1.30
CA SER A 139 26.30 3.71 2.33
C SER A 139 25.92 5.12 1.88
N GLU A 140 24.73 5.55 2.25
CA GLU A 140 24.17 6.86 1.92
C GLU A 140 23.41 7.42 3.12
N THR A 141 23.13 8.73 3.11
CA THR A 141 22.30 9.35 4.14
C THR A 141 20.88 9.54 3.63
N VAL A 142 19.91 9.01 4.37
CA VAL A 142 18.47 9.18 4.09
C VAL A 142 17.85 9.92 5.26
N ARG A 143 17.35 11.14 5.01
CA ARG A 143 16.67 11.99 6.01
C ARG A 143 17.46 12.13 7.33
N GLY A 144 18.78 12.31 7.23
CA GLY A 144 19.68 12.46 8.37
C GLY A 144 20.12 11.16 9.03
N GLN A 145 19.64 10.00 8.57
CA GLN A 145 20.08 8.69 9.05
C GLN A 145 21.10 8.09 8.09
N SER A 146 22.20 7.56 8.64
CA SER A 146 23.16 6.77 7.85
C SER A 146 22.56 5.39 7.54
N CYS A 147 22.55 5.04 6.26
CA CYS A 147 21.98 3.79 5.75
C CYS A 147 23.00 3.03 4.91
N LYS A 148 23.04 1.70 5.08
CA LYS A 148 23.69 0.79 4.13
C LYS A 148 22.79 0.62 2.91
N VAL A 149 23.38 0.62 1.72
CA VAL A 149 22.64 0.44 0.46
C VAL A 149 22.87 -0.96 -0.08
N LYS A 150 21.77 -1.68 -0.34
CA LYS A 150 21.75 -2.99 -0.98
C LYS A 150 21.00 -2.89 -2.30
N GLU A 151 21.53 -3.49 -3.37
CA GLU A 151 20.82 -3.70 -4.63
C GLU A 151 20.26 -5.12 -4.64
N ILE A 152 18.96 -5.24 -4.82
CA ILE A 152 18.25 -6.50 -5.00
C ILE A 152 17.86 -6.60 -6.46
N SER A 153 18.20 -7.71 -7.10
CA SER A 153 17.85 -7.97 -8.50
C SER A 153 17.06 -9.26 -8.61
N ASN A 154 15.88 -9.20 -9.23
CA ASN A 154 15.12 -10.38 -9.61
C ASN A 154 15.89 -11.15 -10.68
N LEU A 155 16.17 -12.45 -10.46
CA LEU A 155 16.98 -13.24 -11.37
C LEU A 155 16.28 -13.53 -12.70
N GLN A 156 14.95 -13.54 -12.72
CA GLN A 156 14.13 -13.81 -13.90
C GLN A 156 13.88 -12.53 -14.71
N THR A 157 13.25 -11.52 -14.10
CA THR A 157 12.83 -10.28 -14.81
C THR A 157 13.95 -9.25 -14.95
N LYS A 158 15.06 -9.44 -14.21
CA LYS A 158 16.18 -8.48 -14.10
C LYS A 158 15.78 -7.12 -13.51
N ASP A 159 14.57 -6.99 -12.97
CA ASP A 159 14.15 -5.81 -12.25
C ASP A 159 15.02 -5.61 -11.01
N LYS A 160 15.25 -4.34 -10.67
CA LYS A 160 16.16 -3.95 -9.58
C LYS A 160 15.50 -3.01 -8.61
N VAL A 161 15.81 -3.22 -7.34
CA VAL A 161 15.43 -2.33 -6.23
C VAL A 161 16.65 -2.01 -5.40
N LEU A 162 16.88 -0.74 -5.08
CA LEU A 162 17.83 -0.33 -4.05
C LEU A 162 17.11 -0.20 -2.72
N ILE A 163 17.65 -0.85 -1.70
CA ILE A 163 17.13 -0.85 -0.33
C ILE A 163 18.12 -0.14 0.58
N TYR A 164 17.64 0.83 1.35
CA TYR A 164 18.44 1.63 2.26
C TYR A 164 18.12 1.23 3.69
N ILE A 165 19.10 0.68 4.40
CA ILE A 165 18.92 0.01 5.69
C ILE A 165 19.65 0.80 6.77
N SER A 166 18.94 1.30 7.78
CA SER A 166 19.53 1.99 8.94
C SER A 166 20.24 1.04 9.91
N GLY A 167 20.99 1.60 10.87
CA GLY A 167 21.77 0.82 11.85
C GLY A 167 20.95 -0.08 12.77
N ASP A 168 19.65 0.19 12.93
CA ASP A 168 18.66 -0.63 13.65
C ASP A 168 18.04 -1.74 12.77
N SER A 169 18.66 -2.05 11.63
CA SER A 169 18.21 -3.07 10.67
C SER A 169 16.84 -2.80 10.03
N MET A 170 16.38 -1.55 10.05
CA MET A 170 15.14 -1.17 9.39
C MET A 170 15.39 -0.57 8.01
N ILE A 171 14.52 -0.87 7.07
CA ILE A 171 14.51 -0.25 5.75
C ILE A 171 13.87 1.13 5.85
N ARG A 172 14.57 2.14 5.34
CA ARG A 172 14.13 3.55 5.31
C ARG A 172 13.70 4.03 3.94
N ARG A 173 14.21 3.41 2.89
CA ARG A 173 13.91 3.77 1.51
C ARG A 173 14.00 2.57 0.59
N TRP A 174 13.07 2.51 -0.36
CA TRP A 174 13.10 1.64 -1.52
C TRP A 174 13.21 2.52 -2.76
N VAL A 175 14.11 2.19 -3.67
CA VAL A 175 14.18 2.82 -4.99
C VAL A 175 14.02 1.73 -6.04
N ILE A 176 12.84 1.68 -6.65
CA ILE A 176 12.56 0.77 -7.76
C ILE A 176 13.12 1.42 -9.03
N LEU A 177 14.07 0.73 -9.65
CA LEU A 177 14.71 1.20 -10.87
C LEU A 177 13.88 0.79 -12.09
N PRO A 178 13.91 1.58 -13.18
CA PRO A 178 13.31 1.17 -14.44
C PRO A 178 13.82 -0.21 -14.90
N GLY A 179 12.92 -1.05 -15.37
CA GLY A 179 13.14 -2.46 -15.70
C GLY A 179 12.05 -3.01 -16.62
N GLN A 180 11.91 -4.35 -16.66
CA GLN A 180 10.93 -5.02 -17.50
C GLN A 180 9.51 -4.79 -17.01
N SER A 181 9.28 -4.88 -15.70
CA SER A 181 7.93 -4.74 -15.11
C SER A 181 7.55 -3.29 -14.82
N GLN A 182 8.53 -2.39 -14.71
CA GLN A 182 8.32 -1.02 -14.31
C GLN A 182 9.12 -0.07 -15.20
N GLN A 183 8.42 0.76 -15.97
CA GLN A 183 9.06 1.66 -16.94
C GLN A 183 9.64 2.94 -16.32
N LYS A 184 9.18 3.30 -15.11
CA LYS A 184 9.53 4.55 -14.44
C LYS A 184 10.17 4.30 -13.09
N LYS A 185 11.15 5.13 -12.73
CA LYS A 185 11.72 5.10 -11.39
C LYS A 185 10.64 5.45 -10.36
N ALA A 186 10.58 4.67 -9.29
CA ALA A 186 9.77 5.01 -8.12
C ALA A 186 10.64 4.98 -6.86
N THR A 187 10.40 5.93 -5.95
CA THR A 187 11.03 5.98 -4.63
C THR A 187 9.94 5.89 -3.59
N MET A 188 10.13 5.03 -2.59
CA MET A 188 9.26 4.92 -1.42
C MET A 188 10.10 5.22 -0.19
N ASP A 189 9.70 6.22 0.58
CA ASP A 189 10.40 6.66 1.78
C ASP A 189 9.56 6.36 3.01
N LEU A 190 10.18 5.69 3.99
CA LEU A 190 9.59 5.51 5.32
C LEU A 190 9.85 6.77 6.13
N ILE A 191 8.79 7.56 6.30
CA ILE A 191 8.86 8.86 6.96
C ILE A 191 8.89 8.69 8.48
N ASN A 192 7.93 7.92 9.00
CA ASN A 192 7.77 7.61 10.41
C ASN A 192 7.48 6.12 10.58
N LEU A 193 7.95 5.51 11.66
CA LEU A 193 7.66 4.13 12.05
C LEU A 193 7.62 4.04 13.57
N GLU A 194 6.53 3.47 14.09
CA GLU A 194 6.33 3.23 15.52
C GLU A 194 5.82 1.79 15.70
N PHE A 195 6.39 1.08 16.67
CA PHE A 195 5.96 -0.26 17.09
C PHE A 195 5.44 -0.21 18.52
N ASP A 196 4.52 -1.13 18.85
CA ASP A 196 4.02 -1.38 20.22
C ASP A 196 3.44 -0.14 20.91
N LYS A 197 3.09 0.89 20.13
CA LYS A 197 2.38 2.06 20.62
C LYS A 197 0.91 1.75 20.67
N LYS A 198 0.28 2.00 21.82
CA LYS A 198 -1.17 1.87 21.95
C LYS A 198 -1.87 2.83 21.00
N ILE A 199 -2.62 2.27 20.06
CA ILE A 199 -3.49 2.98 19.12
C ILE A 199 -4.89 3.03 19.72
N ALA A 200 -5.54 4.20 19.64
CA ALA A 200 -6.90 4.37 20.14
C ALA A 200 -7.89 3.51 19.36
N GLU A 201 -8.82 2.83 20.04
CA GLU A 201 -9.83 2.00 19.39
C GLU A 201 -10.70 2.78 18.40
N SER A 202 -10.91 4.08 18.64
CA SER A 202 -11.63 4.98 17.73
C SER A 202 -10.96 5.12 16.36
N THR A 203 -9.65 4.86 16.25
CA THR A 203 -8.95 4.79 14.97
C THR A 203 -9.56 3.69 14.09
N PHE A 204 -9.96 2.57 14.69
CA PHE A 204 -10.45 1.40 13.98
C PHE A 204 -11.98 1.36 13.88
N GLN A 205 -12.64 2.51 13.96
CA GLN A 205 -14.09 2.64 13.85
C GLN A 205 -14.43 3.54 12.66
N VAL A 206 -15.59 3.27 12.05
CA VAL A 206 -16.17 4.17 11.05
C VAL A 206 -16.44 5.53 11.75
N PRO A 207 -15.95 6.66 11.22
CA PRO A 207 -16.12 7.95 11.87
C PRO A 207 -17.60 8.33 12.03
N ALA A 208 -17.91 9.09 13.09
CA ALA A 208 -19.27 9.55 13.36
C ALA A 208 -19.83 10.37 12.19
N GLY A 209 -21.10 10.15 11.86
CA GLY A 209 -21.80 10.84 10.78
C GLY A 209 -21.61 10.24 9.39
N PHE A 210 -20.91 9.11 9.26
CA PHE A 210 -20.88 8.35 8.01
C PHE A 210 -22.14 7.50 7.85
N GLN A 211 -22.69 7.47 6.64
CA GLN A 211 -23.72 6.51 6.26
C GLN A 211 -23.06 5.19 5.86
N VAL A 212 -23.43 4.10 6.52
CA VAL A 212 -22.92 2.76 6.18
C VAL A 212 -23.80 2.14 5.09
N GLN A 213 -23.19 1.79 3.96
CA GLN A 213 -23.80 0.98 2.90
C GLN A 213 -23.28 -0.45 3.00
N ASP A 214 -24.14 -1.40 3.38
CA ASP A 214 -23.74 -2.79 3.55
C ASP A 214 -23.82 -3.56 2.23
N MET A 215 -22.65 -3.95 1.70
CA MET A 215 -22.50 -4.78 0.51
C MET A 215 -22.01 -6.20 0.84
N SER A 216 -22.01 -6.59 2.12
CA SER A 216 -21.50 -7.89 2.59
C SER A 216 -22.18 -9.09 1.94
N ASN A 217 -23.45 -8.93 1.53
CA ASN A 217 -24.28 -9.98 0.96
C ASN A 217 -24.47 -9.88 -0.56
N MET A 218 -23.75 -8.99 -1.26
CA MET A 218 -23.86 -8.92 -2.71
C MET A 218 -23.20 -10.15 -3.36
N PRO A 219 -23.94 -10.93 -4.18
CA PRO A 219 -23.36 -12.07 -4.88
C PRO A 219 -22.35 -11.57 -5.92
N MET A 220 -21.07 -11.85 -5.66
CA MET A 220 -19.99 -11.62 -6.60
C MET A 220 -19.98 -12.74 -7.64
N GLY A 221 -20.91 -12.66 -8.61
CA GLY A 221 -20.94 -13.61 -9.72
C GLY A 221 -19.66 -13.49 -10.57
N PRO A 222 -19.09 -14.59 -11.08
CA PRO A 222 -18.03 -14.56 -12.07
C PRO A 222 -18.61 -14.05 -13.39
N GLY A 223 -18.67 -12.73 -13.58
CA GLY A 223 -19.22 -12.18 -14.83
C GLY A 223 -19.92 -10.82 -14.75
N MET A 224 -19.70 -9.98 -13.73
CA MET A 224 -20.02 -8.55 -13.83
C MET A 224 -19.04 -7.86 -14.80
N GLY A 225 -19.15 -8.24 -16.08
CA GLY A 225 -18.62 -7.48 -17.19
C GLY A 225 -19.26 -6.09 -17.18
N MET A 226 -18.49 -5.10 -17.63
CA MET A 226 -18.98 -3.77 -17.94
C MET A 226 -20.37 -3.86 -18.62
N PRO A 227 -21.36 -3.06 -18.21
CA PRO A 227 -22.59 -2.98 -18.98
C PRO A 227 -22.22 -2.65 -20.43
N PRO A 228 -22.79 -3.36 -21.43
CA PRO A 228 -22.51 -3.08 -22.82
C PRO A 228 -22.84 -1.61 -23.07
N ALA A 229 -21.88 -0.89 -23.64
CA ALA A 229 -22.06 0.51 -24.01
C ALA A 229 -23.35 0.63 -24.82
N GLN A 230 -24.33 1.35 -24.27
CA GLN A 230 -25.54 1.71 -24.99
C GLN A 230 -25.11 2.43 -26.28
N LYS A 231 -25.34 1.80 -27.43
CA LYS A 231 -25.32 2.52 -28.70
C LYS A 231 -26.41 3.57 -28.61
N GLN A 232 -26.01 4.83 -28.56
CA GLN A 232 -26.95 5.95 -28.68
C GLN A 232 -27.61 5.91 -30.08
N PRO A 233 -28.90 6.27 -30.18
CA PRO A 233 -29.62 6.34 -31.45
C PRO A 233 -29.09 7.45 -32.37
#